data_AF-A0A3C1HYV1-F1
#
_entry.id   AF-A0A3C1HYV1-F1
#
_cell.length_a   1.000
_cell.length_b   1.000
_cell.length_c   1.000
_cell.angle_alpha   90.00
_cell.angle_beta   90.00
_cell.angle_gamma   90.00
#
_symmetry.space_group_name_H-M   'P 1'
#
loop_
_entity.id
_entity.type
_entity.pdbx_description
1 polymer ?
#
loop_
_entity_poly.entity_id
_entity_poly.type
_entity_poly.pdbx_seq_one_letter_code
_entity_poly.pdbx_strand_id
1 'polypeptide(L)'
;MIRMVLAGFFSLVFPGIGQLFNRQWIKGTSFIVIELCLIYFAAPVVWVVMIYRVIWLISIIDASVIAYLVYKGKKELHVLKGWRAVLVVGLANLIILPIALLPSLLPHISYYLAVTQMTDAEGGSAEQLQEEKKIYEDYLVETYGEEFSLGDATFNSNYGHYLVDASPKTNSNLVFGVYQDWNDKINDSYIDTLWGEEARNEVSPIIEKLYEDVWMNHVEVAIKAGSKEKILSENKQIIGFNEGRSKYPQDYYYWVELLVFQDYDNPEQELEKLYEIITYFKNAEIQVASFDVKYYDETLLEKEGSDIEPGYKYNEYATHFISLNKDKINQINSIKDLEEHMITLE
;
A
#
# COMPACT_ATOMS: atom_id res chain seq x y z
N MET A 1 -27.68 51.59 -10.92
CA MET A 1 -27.56 50.55 -9.88
C MET A 1 -27.12 49.21 -10.45
N ILE A 2 -27.90 48.58 -11.36
CA ILE A 2 -27.56 47.27 -11.97
C ILE A 2 -26.14 47.19 -12.56
N ARG A 3 -25.66 48.24 -13.24
CA ARG A 3 -24.31 48.28 -13.83
C ARG A 3 -23.17 48.23 -12.81
N MET A 4 -23.39 48.79 -11.63
CA MET A 4 -22.42 48.78 -10.53
C MET A 4 -22.33 47.37 -9.95
N VAL A 5 -23.48 46.72 -9.75
CA VAL A 5 -23.57 45.33 -9.28
C VAL A 5 -22.90 44.38 -10.28
N LEU A 6 -23.14 44.54 -11.58
CA LEU A 6 -22.52 43.70 -12.61
C LEU A 6 -21.01 43.90 -12.71
N ALA A 7 -20.51 45.14 -12.66
CA ALA A 7 -19.07 45.39 -12.68
C ALA A 7 -18.36 44.77 -11.46
N GLY A 8 -18.94 44.93 -10.27
CA GLY A 8 -18.44 44.30 -9.05
C GLY A 8 -18.50 42.78 -9.11
N PHE A 9 -19.61 42.21 -9.58
CA PHE A 9 -19.79 40.77 -9.77
C PHE A 9 -18.76 40.19 -10.76
N PHE A 10 -18.49 40.88 -11.87
CA PHE A 10 -17.47 40.40 -12.81
C PHE A 10 -16.07 40.43 -12.22
N SER A 11 -15.71 41.45 -11.44
CA SER A 11 -14.45 41.45 -10.68
C SER A 11 -14.43 40.40 -9.56
N LEU A 12 -15.58 39.97 -9.04
CA LEU A 12 -15.69 38.84 -8.11
C LEU A 12 -15.38 37.51 -8.78
N VAL A 13 -15.66 37.35 -10.09
CA VAL A 13 -15.31 36.12 -10.81
C VAL A 13 -13.80 36.05 -11.04
N PHE A 14 -13.17 37.14 -11.48
CA PHE A 14 -11.71 37.25 -11.56
C PHE A 14 -11.28 38.73 -11.54
N PRO A 15 -10.21 39.11 -10.81
CA PRO A 15 -9.68 40.47 -10.80
C PRO A 15 -9.44 41.03 -12.20
N GLY A 16 -9.94 42.24 -12.46
CA GLY A 16 -9.76 42.93 -13.75
C GLY A 16 -10.91 42.77 -14.74
N ILE A 17 -11.77 41.76 -14.62
CA ILE A 17 -12.89 41.56 -15.55
C ILE A 17 -13.95 42.68 -15.42
N GLY A 18 -14.22 43.18 -14.21
CA GLY A 18 -15.10 44.34 -14.01
C GLY A 18 -14.54 45.63 -14.61
N GLN A 19 -13.22 45.80 -14.64
CA GLN A 19 -12.54 46.91 -15.32
C GLN A 19 -12.69 46.78 -16.85
N LEU A 20 -12.56 45.57 -17.41
CA LEU A 20 -12.82 45.32 -18.83
C LEU A 20 -14.28 45.61 -19.22
N PHE A 21 -15.24 45.24 -18.37
CA PHE A 21 -16.66 45.58 -18.55
C PHE A 21 -16.89 47.10 -18.63
N ASN A 22 -16.13 47.86 -17.84
CA ASN A 22 -16.11 49.33 -17.84
C ASN A 22 -15.24 49.96 -18.97
N ARG A 23 -14.71 49.16 -19.92
CA ARG A 23 -13.76 49.56 -20.99
C ARG A 23 -12.44 50.16 -20.49
N GLN A 24 -12.03 49.84 -19.26
CA GLN A 24 -10.73 50.20 -18.72
C GLN A 24 -9.70 49.12 -19.07
N TRP A 25 -9.39 48.98 -20.37
CA TRP A 25 -8.59 47.87 -20.92
C TRP A 25 -7.24 47.69 -20.22
N ILE A 26 -6.45 48.77 -20.13
CA ILE A 26 -5.11 48.73 -19.53
C ILE A 26 -5.19 48.25 -18.08
N LYS A 27 -6.09 48.84 -17.27
CA LYS A 27 -6.26 48.46 -15.87
C LYS A 27 -6.77 47.04 -15.70
N GLY A 28 -7.76 46.63 -16.50
CA GLY A 28 -8.31 45.28 -16.47
C GLY A 28 -7.23 44.24 -16.78
N THR A 29 -6.47 44.45 -17.85
CA THR A 29 -5.35 43.58 -18.22
C THR A 29 -4.27 43.57 -17.14
N SER A 30 -3.91 44.71 -16.55
CA SER A 30 -2.92 44.75 -15.46
C SER A 30 -3.36 43.94 -14.24
N PHE A 31 -4.62 44.05 -13.81
CA PHE A 31 -5.14 43.22 -12.72
C PHE A 31 -5.08 41.73 -13.06
N ILE A 32 -5.45 41.35 -14.29
CA ILE A 32 -5.40 39.95 -14.74
C ILE A 32 -3.96 39.41 -14.75
N VAL A 33 -3.00 40.18 -15.28
CA VAL A 33 -1.60 39.75 -15.37
C VAL A 33 -0.97 39.64 -13.98
N ILE A 34 -1.20 40.62 -13.11
CA ILE A 34 -0.71 40.57 -11.72
C ILE A 34 -1.28 39.33 -11.01
N GLU A 35 -2.56 39.07 -11.19
CA GLU A 35 -3.24 37.92 -10.61
C GLU A 35 -2.66 36.59 -11.10
N LEU A 36 -2.48 36.44 -12.41
CA LEU A 36 -1.85 35.24 -12.98
C LEU A 36 -0.40 35.08 -12.49
N CYS A 37 0.37 36.16 -12.39
CA CYS A 37 1.72 36.10 -11.83
C CYS A 37 1.71 35.62 -10.38
N LEU A 38 0.78 36.08 -9.56
CA LEU A 38 0.65 35.61 -8.18
C LEU A 38 0.27 34.12 -8.14
N ILE A 39 -0.67 33.68 -8.96
CA ILE A 39 -1.08 32.26 -9.04
C ILE A 39 0.09 31.35 -9.45
N TYR A 40 0.94 31.77 -10.37
CA TYR A 40 2.03 30.94 -10.90
C TYR A 40 3.34 31.02 -10.12
N PHE A 41 3.68 32.19 -9.58
CA PHE A 41 4.98 32.43 -8.94
C PHE A 41 4.92 32.50 -7.42
N ALA A 42 3.73 32.64 -6.84
CA ALA A 42 3.59 32.45 -5.41
C ALA A 42 3.31 30.98 -5.12
N ALA A 43 4.35 30.26 -4.69
CA ALA A 43 4.19 29.02 -3.92
C ALA A 43 3.14 29.22 -2.80
N PRO A 44 2.55 28.15 -2.20
CA PRO A 44 1.49 28.24 -1.20
C PRO A 44 1.98 28.84 0.13
N VAL A 45 2.38 30.11 0.10
CA VAL A 45 2.84 30.91 1.21
C VAL A 45 1.64 31.72 1.65
N VAL A 46 1.19 31.45 2.87
CA VAL A 46 -0.02 32.04 3.48
C VAL A 46 -0.08 33.57 3.31
N TRP A 47 1.06 34.25 3.42
CA TRP A 47 1.13 35.71 3.26
C TRP A 47 0.84 36.19 1.83
N VAL A 48 1.19 35.42 0.80
CA VAL A 48 0.91 35.80 -0.59
C VAL A 48 -0.57 35.56 -0.93
N VAL A 49 -1.19 34.56 -0.32
CA VAL A 49 -2.65 34.35 -0.39
C VAL A 49 -3.40 35.57 0.18
N MET A 50 -2.88 36.20 1.25
CA MET A 50 -3.46 37.42 1.80
C MET A 50 -3.31 38.63 0.86
N ILE A 51 -2.14 38.78 0.22
CA ILE A 51 -1.90 39.82 -0.80
C ILE A 51 -2.88 39.65 -1.97
N TYR A 52 -3.08 38.42 -2.43
CA TYR A 52 -4.07 38.07 -3.45
C TYR A 52 -5.48 38.55 -3.06
N ARG A 53 -5.96 38.23 -1.85
CA ARG A 53 -7.30 38.64 -1.39
C ARG A 53 -7.46 40.16 -1.34
N VAL A 54 -6.39 40.88 -0.98
CA VAL A 54 -6.38 42.35 -0.97
C VAL A 54 -6.48 42.92 -2.39
N ILE A 55 -5.70 42.40 -3.35
CA ILE A 55 -5.76 42.83 -4.75
C ILE A 55 -7.14 42.56 -5.34
N TRP A 56 -7.73 41.40 -5.02
CA TRP A 56 -9.07 41.04 -5.46
C TRP A 56 -10.13 42.01 -4.92
N LEU A 57 -10.07 42.34 -3.63
CA LEU A 57 -10.97 43.32 -3.01
C LEU A 57 -10.81 44.71 -3.62
N ILE A 58 -9.57 45.15 -3.85
CA ILE A 58 -9.28 46.43 -4.53
C ILE A 58 -9.89 46.44 -5.92
N SER A 59 -9.77 45.35 -6.68
CA SER A 59 -10.35 45.24 -8.03
C SER A 59 -11.88 45.37 -8.01
N ILE A 60 -12.56 44.75 -7.04
CA ILE A 60 -14.02 44.82 -6.89
C ILE A 60 -14.46 46.25 -6.54
N ILE A 61 -13.77 46.90 -5.59
CA ILE A 61 -14.06 48.27 -5.17
C ILE A 61 -13.83 49.24 -6.33
N ASP A 62 -12.69 49.16 -7.02
CA ASP A 62 -12.39 50.04 -8.16
C ASP A 62 -13.41 49.88 -9.29
N ALA A 63 -13.76 48.64 -9.68
CA ALA A 63 -14.75 48.39 -10.72
C ALA A 63 -16.14 48.97 -10.35
N SER A 64 -16.54 48.81 -9.09
CA SER A 64 -17.83 49.30 -8.57
C SER A 64 -17.87 50.83 -8.48
N VAL A 65 -16.82 51.46 -7.96
CA VAL A 65 -16.70 52.91 -7.83
C VAL A 65 -16.66 53.58 -9.21
N ILE A 66 -15.90 53.05 -10.16
CA ILE A 66 -15.88 53.61 -11.52
C ILE A 66 -17.24 53.46 -12.20
N ALA A 67 -17.90 52.31 -12.08
CA ALA A 67 -19.26 52.13 -12.61
C ALA A 67 -20.26 53.13 -11.99
N TYR A 68 -20.12 53.44 -10.70
CA TYR A 68 -20.92 54.45 -10.01
C TYR A 68 -20.66 55.87 -10.50
N LEU A 69 -19.38 56.25 -10.67
CA LEU A 69 -19.00 57.58 -11.18
C LEU A 69 -19.50 57.82 -12.60
N VAL A 70 -19.45 56.78 -13.44
CA VAL A 70 -20.02 56.81 -14.80
C VAL A 70 -21.53 56.93 -14.77
N TYR A 71 -22.20 56.21 -13.87
CA TYR A 71 -23.66 56.33 -13.69
C TYR A 71 -24.08 57.75 -13.28
N LYS A 72 -23.30 58.42 -12.43
CA LYS A 72 -23.54 59.82 -12.03
C LYS A 72 -23.13 60.86 -13.07
N GLY A 73 -22.65 60.44 -14.25
CA GLY A 73 -22.17 61.35 -15.30
C GLY A 73 -20.89 62.10 -14.92
N LYS A 74 -20.19 61.71 -13.85
CA LYS A 74 -18.96 62.35 -13.38
C LYS A 74 -17.70 61.86 -14.11
N LYS A 75 -17.84 60.84 -14.96
CA LYS A 75 -16.75 60.25 -15.73
C LYS A 75 -17.27 59.79 -17.09
N GLU A 76 -16.64 60.24 -18.16
CA GLU A 76 -16.98 59.87 -19.53
C GLU A 76 -16.36 58.53 -19.89
N LEU A 77 -16.96 57.44 -19.42
CA LEU A 77 -16.64 56.10 -19.90
C LEU A 77 -17.92 55.44 -20.41
N HIS A 78 -17.82 54.83 -21.59
CA HIS A 78 -18.89 54.02 -22.13
C HIS A 78 -18.79 52.61 -21.56
N VAL A 79 -19.68 52.24 -20.64
CA VAL A 79 -19.82 50.85 -20.19
C VAL A 79 -20.28 49.99 -21.37
N LEU A 80 -19.75 48.77 -21.51
CA LEU A 80 -20.22 47.82 -22.51
C LEU A 80 -21.71 47.50 -22.28
N LYS A 81 -22.49 47.37 -23.36
CA LYS A 81 -23.93 47.09 -23.31
C LYS A 81 -24.27 45.88 -24.18
N GLY A 82 -25.29 45.13 -23.73
CA GLY A 82 -25.88 44.01 -24.47
C GLY A 82 -24.86 42.92 -24.82
N TRP A 83 -25.02 42.34 -26.00
CA TRP A 83 -24.18 41.28 -26.57
C TRP A 83 -22.67 41.55 -26.49
N ARG A 84 -22.22 42.80 -26.69
CA ARG A 84 -20.78 43.14 -26.66
C ARG A 84 -20.17 42.98 -25.27
N ALA A 85 -20.95 43.19 -24.20
CA ALA A 85 -20.48 42.94 -22.84
C ALA A 85 -20.32 41.44 -22.58
N VAL A 86 -21.31 40.65 -23.01
CA VAL A 86 -21.29 39.19 -22.89
C VAL A 86 -20.10 38.60 -23.66
N LEU A 87 -19.82 39.08 -24.87
CA LEU A 87 -18.67 38.65 -25.65
C LEU A 87 -17.34 38.93 -24.95
N VAL A 88 -17.11 40.17 -24.54
CA VAL A 88 -15.81 40.58 -23.98
C VAL A 88 -15.57 39.89 -22.63
N VAL A 89 -16.58 39.89 -21.75
CA VAL A 89 -16.47 39.26 -20.43
C VAL A 89 -16.45 37.74 -20.55
N GLY A 90 -17.29 37.17 -21.42
CA GLY A 90 -17.35 35.72 -21.65
C GLY A 90 -16.06 35.18 -22.24
N LEU A 91 -15.51 35.85 -23.26
CA LEU A 91 -14.22 35.46 -23.86
C LEU A 91 -13.06 35.63 -22.89
N ALA A 92 -13.06 36.70 -22.08
CA ALA A 92 -12.06 36.88 -21.03
C ALA A 92 -12.10 35.73 -20.02
N ASN A 93 -13.29 35.35 -19.53
CA ASN A 93 -13.43 34.22 -18.62
C ASN A 93 -13.01 32.89 -19.26
N LEU A 94 -13.40 32.66 -20.52
CA LEU A 94 -13.05 31.44 -21.26
C LEU A 94 -11.53 31.26 -21.39
N ILE A 95 -10.78 32.35 -21.53
CA ILE A 95 -9.32 32.29 -21.65
C ILE A 95 -8.64 32.27 -20.27
N ILE A 96 -9.08 33.11 -19.34
CA ILE A 96 -8.39 33.35 -18.08
C ILE A 96 -8.60 32.20 -17.08
N LEU A 97 -9.82 31.67 -16.96
CA LEU A 97 -10.11 30.63 -15.96
C LEU A 97 -9.33 29.34 -16.20
N PRO A 98 -9.22 28.80 -17.44
CA PRO A 98 -8.37 27.62 -17.69
C PRO A 98 -6.91 27.88 -17.34
N ILE A 99 -6.37 29.06 -17.68
CA ILE A 99 -4.98 29.43 -17.36
C ILE A 99 -4.79 29.53 -15.84
N ALA A 100 -5.71 30.16 -15.13
CA ALA A 100 -5.66 30.28 -13.68
C ALA A 100 -5.77 28.92 -12.95
N LEU A 101 -6.44 27.94 -13.55
CA LEU A 101 -6.60 26.58 -13.01
C LEU A 101 -5.47 25.62 -13.40
N LEU A 102 -4.64 25.96 -14.38
CA LEU A 102 -3.53 25.08 -14.80
C LEU A 102 -2.61 24.70 -13.64
N PRO A 103 -2.17 25.61 -12.74
CA PRO A 103 -1.30 25.25 -11.64
C PRO A 103 -1.90 24.27 -10.64
N SER A 104 -3.23 24.26 -10.45
CA SER A 104 -3.88 23.25 -9.60
C SER A 104 -4.06 21.91 -10.31
N LEU A 105 -4.13 21.91 -11.65
CA LEU A 105 -4.21 20.70 -12.46
C LEU A 105 -2.85 20.07 -12.74
N LEU A 106 -1.77 20.85 -12.77
CA LEU A 106 -0.41 20.37 -13.06
C LEU A 106 0.04 19.23 -12.14
N PRO A 107 -0.16 19.26 -10.81
CA PRO A 107 0.16 18.12 -9.95
C PRO A 107 -0.59 16.84 -10.33
N HIS A 108 -1.86 16.95 -10.71
CA HIS A 108 -2.67 15.80 -11.12
C HIS A 108 -2.27 15.26 -12.49
N ILE A 109 -1.96 16.14 -13.44
CA ILE A 109 -1.46 15.77 -14.77
C ILE A 109 -0.09 15.12 -14.64
N SER A 110 0.82 15.71 -13.85
CA SER A 110 2.15 15.15 -13.59
C SER A 110 2.07 13.81 -12.86
N TYR A 111 1.18 13.69 -11.87
CA TYR A 111 0.93 12.43 -11.17
C TYR A 111 0.38 11.36 -12.11
N TYR A 112 -0.65 11.69 -12.90
CA TYR A 112 -1.22 10.78 -13.88
C TYR A 112 -0.18 10.33 -14.90
N LEU A 113 0.61 11.27 -15.46
CA LEU A 113 1.68 10.96 -16.41
C LEU A 113 2.77 10.10 -15.77
N ALA A 114 3.19 10.39 -14.53
CA ALA A 114 4.17 9.60 -13.81
C ALA A 114 3.67 8.18 -13.53
N VAL A 115 2.41 8.02 -13.10
CA VAL A 115 1.78 6.72 -12.87
C VAL A 115 1.66 5.94 -14.18
N THR A 116 1.20 6.57 -15.27
CA THR A 116 1.12 5.89 -16.58
C THR A 116 2.50 5.50 -17.12
N GLN A 117 3.52 6.33 -16.92
CA GLN A 117 4.89 6.01 -17.32
C GLN A 117 5.49 4.88 -16.48
N MET A 118 5.13 4.78 -15.19
CA MET A 118 5.49 3.62 -14.38
C MET A 118 4.80 2.37 -14.91
N THR A 119 3.47 2.38 -15.07
CA THR A 119 2.73 1.19 -15.52
C THR A 119 3.13 0.69 -16.93
N ASP A 120 3.52 1.59 -17.84
CA ASP A 120 3.97 1.21 -19.20
C ASP A 120 5.45 0.77 -19.25
N ALA A 121 6.25 1.08 -18.22
CA ALA A 121 7.66 0.69 -18.09
C ALA A 121 7.88 -0.54 -17.19
N GLU A 122 6.81 -1.06 -16.57
CA GLU A 122 6.86 -2.09 -15.52
C GLU A 122 6.87 -3.55 -16.01
N GLY A 123 6.94 -3.80 -17.32
CA GLY A 123 7.13 -5.16 -17.85
C GLY A 123 8.59 -5.45 -18.14
N GLY A 124 9.21 -6.38 -17.39
CA GLY A 124 10.49 -6.96 -17.81
C GLY A 124 10.41 -7.56 -19.22
N SER A 125 11.52 -7.62 -19.93
CA SER A 125 11.53 -8.24 -21.26
C SER A 125 11.56 -9.77 -21.15
N ALA A 126 11.08 -10.47 -22.18
CA ALA A 126 11.20 -11.93 -22.25
C ALA A 126 12.68 -12.37 -22.35
N GLU A 127 13.54 -11.54 -22.95
CA GLU A 127 14.98 -11.78 -23.04
C GLU A 127 15.63 -11.72 -21.65
N GLN A 128 15.29 -10.70 -20.86
CA GLN A 128 15.73 -10.57 -19.46
C GLN A 128 15.28 -11.77 -18.63
N LEU A 129 14.02 -12.20 -18.76
CA LEU A 129 13.52 -13.37 -18.04
C LEU A 129 14.35 -14.62 -18.33
N GLN A 130 14.72 -14.85 -19.60
CA GLN A 130 15.53 -16.01 -19.97
C GLN A 130 16.97 -15.92 -19.44
N GLU A 131 17.55 -14.72 -19.46
CA GLU A 131 18.87 -14.47 -18.88
C GLU A 131 18.87 -14.72 -17.36
N GLU A 132 17.92 -14.16 -16.63
CA GLU A 132 17.79 -14.32 -15.19
C GLU A 132 17.48 -15.76 -14.80
N LYS A 133 16.59 -16.46 -15.54
CA LYS A 133 16.35 -17.90 -15.31
C LYS A 133 17.65 -18.70 -15.40
N LYS A 134 18.51 -18.43 -16.37
CA LYS A 134 19.80 -19.12 -16.47
C LYS A 134 20.72 -18.80 -15.29
N ILE A 135 20.80 -17.52 -14.91
CA ILE A 135 21.59 -17.09 -13.75
C ILE A 135 21.11 -17.79 -12.47
N TYR A 136 19.80 -17.90 -12.29
CA TYR A 136 19.20 -18.54 -11.12
C TYR A 136 19.42 -20.05 -11.12
N GLU A 137 19.30 -20.71 -12.27
CA GLU A 137 19.62 -22.15 -12.38
C GLU A 137 21.08 -22.44 -12.01
N ASP A 138 22.03 -21.69 -12.60
CA ASP A 138 23.47 -21.84 -12.31
C ASP A 138 23.76 -21.60 -10.82
N TYR A 139 23.20 -20.54 -10.23
CA TYR A 139 23.34 -20.21 -8.81
C TYR A 139 22.82 -21.32 -7.89
N LEU A 140 21.61 -21.84 -8.15
CA LEU A 140 21.01 -22.86 -7.30
C LEU A 140 21.79 -24.17 -7.36
N VAL A 141 22.27 -24.57 -8.55
CA VAL A 141 23.10 -25.77 -8.72
C VAL A 141 24.44 -25.62 -8.00
N GLU A 142 25.10 -24.46 -8.11
CA GLU A 142 26.36 -24.19 -7.42
C GLU A 142 26.18 -24.16 -5.89
N THR A 143 25.08 -23.57 -5.42
CA THR A 143 24.81 -23.35 -3.99
C THR A 143 24.40 -24.63 -3.28
N TYR A 144 23.54 -25.45 -3.90
CA TYR A 144 22.90 -26.60 -3.24
C TYR A 144 23.37 -27.95 -3.77
N GLY A 145 24.06 -27.99 -4.91
CA GLY A 145 24.60 -29.23 -5.48
C GLY A 145 23.55 -30.18 -6.06
N GLU A 146 22.35 -29.68 -6.35
CA GLU A 146 21.25 -30.42 -6.97
C GLU A 146 20.63 -29.63 -8.12
N GLU A 147 19.81 -30.31 -8.95
CA GLU A 147 19.16 -29.68 -10.11
C GLU A 147 17.76 -29.17 -9.76
N PHE A 148 17.41 -28.01 -10.31
CA PHE A 148 16.13 -27.35 -10.08
C PHE A 148 15.33 -27.19 -11.37
N SER A 149 14.01 -27.02 -11.25
CA SER A 149 13.10 -26.62 -12.33
C SER A 149 12.54 -25.25 -12.04
N LEU A 150 12.67 -24.34 -13.02
CA LEU A 150 12.19 -22.97 -12.93
C LEU A 150 10.81 -22.82 -13.59
N GLY A 151 9.85 -22.33 -12.82
CA GLY A 151 8.44 -22.23 -13.17
C GLY A 151 8.03 -20.82 -13.59
N ASP A 152 6.92 -20.36 -13.02
CA ASP A 152 6.32 -19.06 -13.30
C ASP A 152 7.23 -17.94 -12.80
N ALA A 153 7.03 -16.74 -13.38
CA ALA A 153 7.84 -15.59 -13.07
C ALA A 153 7.02 -14.31 -13.07
N THR A 154 7.30 -13.44 -12.11
CA THR A 154 6.67 -12.13 -11.97
C THR A 154 7.74 -11.06 -11.91
N PHE A 155 7.64 -10.05 -12.78
CA PHE A 155 8.59 -8.95 -12.77
C PHE A 155 8.32 -8.03 -11.57
N ASN A 156 9.36 -7.77 -10.77
CA ASN A 156 9.30 -6.82 -9.68
C ASN A 156 10.01 -5.53 -10.07
N SER A 157 9.22 -4.51 -10.40
CA SER A 157 9.73 -3.21 -10.84
C SER A 157 10.55 -2.46 -9.79
N ASN A 158 10.35 -2.77 -8.50
CA ASN A 158 11.14 -2.16 -7.42
C ASN A 158 12.60 -2.63 -7.45
N TYR A 159 12.84 -3.86 -7.91
CA TYR A 159 14.18 -4.44 -8.01
C TYR A 159 14.69 -4.42 -9.45
N GLY A 160 13.81 -4.26 -10.43
CA GLY A 160 14.17 -4.35 -11.85
C GLY A 160 14.47 -5.78 -12.28
N HIS A 161 14.03 -6.78 -11.52
CA HIS A 161 14.32 -8.20 -11.71
C HIS A 161 13.05 -9.04 -11.60
N TYR A 162 13.09 -10.25 -12.17
CA TYR A 162 12.04 -11.25 -11.98
C TYR A 162 12.21 -11.98 -10.65
N LEU A 163 11.08 -12.18 -9.98
CA LEU A 163 10.93 -13.27 -9.03
C LEU A 163 10.49 -14.50 -9.82
N VAL A 164 11.25 -15.58 -9.71
CA VAL A 164 11.02 -16.83 -10.43
C VAL A 164 10.77 -17.94 -9.42
N ASP A 165 9.74 -18.73 -9.65
CA ASP A 165 9.49 -19.94 -8.87
C ASP A 165 10.50 -21.02 -9.25
N ALA A 166 11.03 -21.72 -8.25
CA ALA A 166 11.96 -22.82 -8.40
C ALA A 166 11.49 -24.01 -7.56
N SER A 167 11.81 -25.23 -8.02
CA SER A 167 11.60 -26.46 -7.25
C SER A 167 12.71 -27.45 -7.51
N PRO A 168 13.16 -28.24 -6.51
CA PRO A 168 14.10 -29.33 -6.74
C PRO A 168 13.49 -30.37 -7.69
N LYS A 169 14.28 -30.88 -8.65
CA LYS A 169 13.79 -31.97 -9.54
C LYS A 169 13.45 -33.25 -8.77
N THR A 170 14.03 -33.42 -7.58
CA THR A 170 13.77 -34.52 -6.66
C THR A 170 12.44 -34.37 -5.91
N ASN A 171 11.93 -33.15 -5.75
CA ASN A 171 10.68 -32.85 -5.07
C ASN A 171 9.99 -31.62 -5.68
N SER A 172 9.18 -31.84 -6.72
CA SER A 172 8.46 -30.78 -7.43
C SER A 172 7.39 -30.07 -6.60
N ASN A 173 7.01 -30.62 -5.44
CA ASN A 173 6.01 -30.00 -4.57
C ASN A 173 6.61 -28.89 -3.70
N LEU A 174 7.94 -28.85 -3.56
CA LEU A 174 8.63 -27.84 -2.79
C LEU A 174 8.97 -26.64 -3.68
N VAL A 175 8.01 -25.74 -3.84
CA VAL A 175 8.15 -24.52 -4.66
C VAL A 175 8.60 -23.35 -3.78
N PHE A 176 9.66 -22.66 -4.21
CA PHE A 176 10.23 -21.51 -3.52
C PHE A 176 10.62 -20.41 -4.51
N GLY A 177 10.70 -19.17 -4.05
CA GLY A 177 11.09 -18.03 -4.90
C GLY A 177 12.61 -17.81 -4.93
N VAL A 178 13.14 -17.49 -6.11
CA VAL A 178 14.49 -16.97 -6.34
C VAL A 178 14.41 -15.64 -7.11
N TYR A 179 15.20 -14.66 -6.69
CA TYR A 179 15.19 -13.31 -7.28
C TYR A 179 16.49 -12.56 -7.02
N GLN A 180 16.70 -11.46 -7.73
CA GLN A 180 17.77 -10.49 -7.44
C GLN A 180 17.21 -9.23 -6.76
N ASP A 181 17.94 -8.72 -5.77
CA ASP A 181 17.65 -7.40 -5.21
C ASP A 181 18.22 -6.26 -6.07
N TRP A 182 18.00 -5.01 -5.65
CA TRP A 182 18.45 -3.81 -6.36
C TRP A 182 19.99 -3.65 -6.48
N ASN A 183 20.79 -4.51 -5.82
CA ASN A 183 22.24 -4.59 -5.96
C ASN A 183 22.69 -5.83 -6.76
N ASP A 184 21.80 -6.44 -7.54
CA ASP A 184 22.02 -7.69 -8.27
C ASP A 184 22.37 -8.88 -7.36
N LYS A 185 22.18 -8.79 -6.04
CA LYS A 185 22.43 -9.92 -5.14
C LYS A 185 21.30 -10.93 -5.29
N ILE A 186 21.65 -12.18 -5.62
CA ILE A 186 20.70 -13.28 -5.70
C ILE A 186 20.28 -13.70 -4.28
N ASN A 187 18.97 -13.80 -4.08
CA ASN A 187 18.33 -14.30 -2.88
C ASN A 187 17.37 -15.43 -3.26
N ASP A 188 17.23 -16.41 -2.38
CA ASP A 188 16.22 -17.46 -2.51
C ASP A 188 15.70 -17.84 -1.13
N SER A 189 14.56 -18.52 -1.14
CA SER A 189 13.84 -19.01 0.03
C SER A 189 13.89 -20.54 0.16
N TYR A 190 14.89 -21.21 -0.43
CA TYR A 190 14.92 -22.68 -0.49
C TYR A 190 15.00 -23.31 0.91
N ILE A 191 15.93 -22.86 1.75
CA ILE A 191 16.10 -23.41 3.10
C ILE A 191 14.87 -23.13 3.98
N ASP A 192 14.35 -21.89 3.92
CA ASP A 192 13.14 -21.48 4.62
C ASP A 192 11.94 -22.36 4.24
N THR A 193 11.77 -22.63 2.94
CA THR A 193 10.67 -23.45 2.41
C THR A 193 10.87 -24.92 2.78
N LEU A 194 12.08 -25.46 2.62
CA LEU A 194 12.40 -26.84 3.01
C LEU A 194 12.13 -27.06 4.49
N TRP A 195 12.65 -26.18 5.35
CA TRP A 195 12.48 -26.29 6.79
C TRP A 195 11.04 -26.01 7.22
N GLY A 196 10.35 -25.09 6.54
CA GLY A 196 8.93 -24.80 6.75
C GLY A 196 8.04 -26.01 6.48
N GLU A 197 8.30 -26.73 5.39
CA GLU A 197 7.53 -27.93 5.04
C GLU A 197 7.80 -29.07 6.04
N GLU A 198 9.05 -29.30 6.44
CA GLU A 198 9.38 -30.28 7.49
C GLU A 198 8.75 -29.91 8.84
N ALA A 199 8.79 -28.63 9.21
CA ALA A 199 8.17 -28.10 10.42
C ALA A 199 6.64 -28.26 10.39
N ARG A 200 6.00 -27.96 9.27
CA ARG A 200 4.56 -28.15 9.08
C ARG A 200 4.18 -29.61 9.26
N ASN A 201 4.93 -30.54 8.67
CA ASN A 201 4.68 -31.97 8.82
C ASN A 201 4.85 -32.46 10.27
N GLU A 202 5.69 -31.80 11.08
CA GLU A 202 5.84 -32.08 12.52
C GLU A 202 4.68 -31.53 13.36
N VAL A 203 4.23 -30.29 13.08
CA VAL A 203 3.25 -29.56 13.91
C VAL A 203 1.80 -29.86 13.53
N SER A 204 1.50 -30.05 12.24
CA SER A 204 0.12 -30.22 11.75
C SER A 204 -0.63 -31.37 12.43
N PRO A 205 -0.03 -32.56 12.66
CA PRO A 205 -0.74 -33.64 13.35
C PRO A 205 -1.17 -33.30 14.79
N ILE A 206 -0.48 -32.35 15.44
CA ILE A 206 -0.84 -31.88 16.79
C ILE A 206 -2.06 -30.97 16.70
N ILE A 207 -2.08 -30.06 15.72
CA ILE A 207 -3.20 -29.13 15.49
C ILE A 207 -4.45 -29.90 15.06
N GLU A 208 -4.32 -30.81 14.10
CA GLU A 208 -5.43 -31.64 13.57
C GLU A 208 -6.04 -32.57 14.65
N LYS A 209 -5.28 -32.88 15.70
CA LYS A 209 -5.81 -33.63 16.86
C LYS A 209 -6.65 -32.75 17.78
N LEU A 210 -6.38 -31.44 17.82
CA LEU A 210 -7.01 -30.48 18.73
C LEU A 210 -8.20 -29.76 18.09
N TYR A 211 -8.18 -29.59 16.77
CA TYR A 211 -9.22 -28.90 16.01
C TYR A 211 -9.73 -29.81 14.89
N GLU A 212 -11.05 -30.00 14.85
CA GLU A 212 -11.70 -30.82 13.83
C GLU A 212 -11.79 -30.07 12.49
N ASP A 213 -12.17 -28.79 12.53
CA ASP A 213 -12.39 -27.95 11.34
C ASP A 213 -11.37 -26.79 11.25
N VAL A 214 -10.16 -27.14 10.78
CA VAL A 214 -9.10 -26.16 10.51
C VAL A 214 -9.26 -25.61 9.09
N TRP A 215 -9.54 -24.32 8.98
CA TRP A 215 -9.62 -23.63 7.69
C TRP A 215 -8.23 -23.42 7.08
N MET A 216 -7.27 -23.03 7.91
CA MET A 216 -5.88 -22.83 7.49
C MET A 216 -4.94 -23.14 8.65
N ASN A 217 -3.91 -23.92 8.35
CA ASN A 217 -2.77 -24.16 9.23
C ASN A 217 -1.50 -23.72 8.48
N HIS A 218 -1.11 -22.48 8.68
CA HIS A 218 0.07 -21.90 8.07
C HIS A 218 1.22 -21.93 9.07
N VAL A 219 2.15 -22.86 8.85
CA VAL A 219 3.46 -22.89 9.53
C VAL A 219 4.51 -22.47 8.52
N GLU A 220 5.27 -21.43 8.87
CA GLU A 220 6.42 -20.94 8.13
C GLU A 220 7.65 -20.95 9.05
N VAL A 221 8.79 -21.31 8.48
CA VAL A 221 10.10 -21.18 9.14
C VAL A 221 10.91 -20.18 8.37
N ALA A 222 11.35 -19.13 9.06
CA ALA A 222 12.27 -18.15 8.51
C ALA A 222 13.64 -18.28 9.15
N ILE A 223 14.69 -18.32 8.34
CA ILE A 223 16.07 -18.25 8.82
C ILE A 223 16.48 -16.79 8.98
N LYS A 224 17.32 -16.50 9.98
CA LYS A 224 17.82 -15.14 10.20
C LYS A 224 18.79 -14.74 9.10
N ALA A 225 18.87 -13.43 8.85
CA ALA A 225 19.85 -12.88 7.92
C ALA A 225 21.27 -13.30 8.30
N GLY A 226 22.03 -13.81 7.33
CA GLY A 226 23.40 -14.33 7.54
C GLY A 226 23.46 -15.78 8.00
N SER A 227 22.35 -16.38 8.44
CA SER A 227 22.32 -17.77 8.91
C SER A 227 22.38 -18.76 7.75
N LYS A 228 21.85 -18.40 6.57
CA LYS A 228 21.97 -19.21 5.34
C LYS A 228 23.43 -19.50 5.00
N GLU A 229 24.26 -18.47 4.93
CA GLU A 229 25.68 -18.59 4.57
C GLU A 229 26.44 -19.42 5.62
N LYS A 230 26.08 -19.27 6.90
CA LYS A 230 26.62 -20.09 7.99
C LYS A 230 26.22 -21.57 7.83
N ILE A 231 24.94 -21.86 7.58
CA ILE A 231 24.45 -23.22 7.35
C ILE A 231 25.17 -23.85 6.15
N LEU A 232 25.29 -23.14 5.04
CA LEU A 232 25.92 -23.68 3.83
C LEU A 232 27.45 -23.87 3.98
N SER A 233 28.15 -22.98 4.68
CA SER A 233 29.60 -23.09 4.86
C SER A 233 30.04 -24.16 5.85
N GLU A 234 29.20 -24.48 6.84
CA GLU A 234 29.49 -25.46 7.89
C GLU A 234 28.97 -26.88 7.58
N ASN A 235 28.22 -27.06 6.49
CA ASN A 235 27.64 -28.35 6.11
C ASN A 235 27.99 -28.68 4.66
N LYS A 236 28.38 -29.94 4.41
CA LYS A 236 28.75 -30.39 3.04
C LYS A 236 27.55 -30.55 2.11
N GLN A 237 26.36 -30.65 2.68
CA GLN A 237 25.08 -30.84 2.01
C GLN A 237 24.01 -30.08 2.79
N ILE A 238 22.88 -29.79 2.16
CA ILE A 238 21.74 -29.21 2.85
C ILE A 238 21.28 -30.15 3.97
N ILE A 239 21.03 -29.59 5.16
CA ILE A 239 20.56 -30.33 6.32
C ILE A 239 19.05 -30.10 6.48
N GLY A 240 18.35 -31.12 6.99
CA GLY A 240 16.93 -31.01 7.33
C GLY A 240 16.71 -30.13 8.57
N PHE A 241 15.46 -29.74 8.79
CA PHE A 241 15.01 -28.89 9.87
C PHE A 241 15.38 -29.45 11.25
N ASN A 242 15.19 -30.75 11.48
CA ASN A 242 15.50 -31.37 12.78
C ASN A 242 16.97 -31.26 13.17
N GLU A 243 17.88 -31.45 12.22
CA GLU A 243 19.31 -31.26 12.44
C GLU A 243 19.64 -29.77 12.58
N GLY A 244 19.03 -28.94 11.72
CA GLY A 244 19.14 -27.49 11.73
C GLY A 244 18.76 -26.87 13.05
N ARG A 245 17.61 -27.24 13.63
CA ARG A 245 17.12 -26.68 14.90
C ARG A 245 18.04 -27.01 16.07
N SER A 246 18.65 -28.20 16.08
CA SER A 246 19.58 -28.60 17.14
C SER A 246 20.94 -27.93 16.99
N LYS A 247 21.46 -27.77 15.77
CA LYS A 247 22.78 -27.17 15.51
C LYS A 247 22.74 -25.64 15.56
N TYR A 248 21.62 -25.04 15.15
CA TYR A 248 21.44 -23.60 14.99
C TYR A 248 20.19 -23.08 15.73
N PRO A 249 20.05 -23.33 17.04
CA PRO A 249 18.82 -23.05 17.80
C PRO A 249 18.43 -21.57 17.88
N GLN A 250 19.32 -20.66 17.47
CA GLN A 250 19.09 -19.21 17.51
C GLN A 250 19.01 -18.58 16.12
N ASP A 251 19.09 -19.36 15.05
CA ASP A 251 19.24 -18.88 13.68
C ASP A 251 17.95 -19.05 12.84
N TYR A 252 16.85 -19.50 13.46
CA TYR A 252 15.54 -19.63 12.83
C TYR A 252 14.43 -19.15 13.77
N TYR A 253 13.24 -18.96 13.21
CA TYR A 253 12.01 -18.72 13.96
C TYR A 253 10.78 -19.20 13.19
N TYR A 254 9.75 -19.57 13.94
CA TYR A 254 8.45 -19.98 13.43
C TYR A 254 7.49 -18.80 13.35
N TRP A 255 6.68 -18.80 12.29
CA TRP A 255 5.40 -18.09 12.24
C TRP A 255 4.31 -19.14 12.12
N VAL A 256 3.33 -19.06 13.00
CA VAL A 256 2.20 -19.99 13.03
C VAL A 256 0.93 -19.17 12.99
N GLU A 257 0.15 -19.34 11.93
CA GLU A 257 -1.17 -18.76 11.79
C GLU A 257 -2.19 -19.89 11.63
N LEU A 258 -3.18 -19.91 12.52
CA LEU A 258 -4.27 -20.87 12.51
C LEU A 258 -5.60 -20.14 12.31
N LEU A 259 -6.35 -20.54 11.30
CA LEU A 259 -7.73 -20.13 11.09
C LEU A 259 -8.60 -21.35 11.32
N VAL A 260 -9.55 -21.27 12.26
CA VAL A 260 -10.40 -22.40 12.64
C VAL A 260 -11.88 -22.00 12.55
N PHE A 261 -12.71 -22.91 12.05
CA PHE A 261 -14.16 -22.79 12.14
C PHE A 261 -14.57 -23.40 13.47
N GLN A 262 -14.85 -22.53 14.44
CA GLN A 262 -15.28 -22.98 15.74
C GLN A 262 -15.97 -21.85 16.48
N ASP A 263 -17.19 -22.12 16.95
CA ASP A 263 -17.90 -21.22 17.83
C ASP A 263 -17.21 -21.21 19.21
N TYR A 264 -16.88 -20.02 19.72
CA TYR A 264 -16.09 -19.83 20.94
C TYR A 264 -16.96 -19.98 22.22
N ASP A 265 -17.67 -21.10 22.31
CA ASP A 265 -18.72 -21.35 23.31
C ASP A 265 -18.15 -21.87 24.63
N ASN A 266 -16.98 -22.49 24.55
CA ASN A 266 -16.25 -23.07 25.67
C ASN A 266 -14.82 -22.51 25.76
N PRO A 267 -14.65 -21.28 26.28
CA PRO A 267 -13.35 -20.63 26.36
C PRO A 267 -12.28 -21.45 27.09
N GLU A 268 -12.65 -22.20 28.13
CA GLU A 268 -11.69 -22.99 28.92
C GLU A 268 -11.05 -24.09 28.05
N GLN A 269 -11.85 -24.81 27.28
CA GLN A 269 -11.38 -25.84 26.36
C GLN A 269 -10.51 -25.27 25.24
N GLU A 270 -10.84 -24.07 24.74
CA GLU A 270 -10.03 -23.42 23.70
C GLU A 270 -8.66 -22.99 24.22
N LEU A 271 -8.63 -22.40 25.41
CA LEU A 271 -7.37 -22.03 26.05
C LEU A 271 -6.53 -23.28 26.41
N GLU A 272 -7.15 -24.41 26.74
CA GLU A 272 -6.45 -25.71 26.91
C GLU A 272 -5.76 -26.17 25.62
N LYS A 273 -6.46 -26.14 24.47
CA LYS A 273 -5.88 -26.50 23.17
C LYS A 273 -4.69 -25.60 22.81
N LEU A 274 -4.86 -24.28 22.95
CA LEU A 274 -3.79 -23.31 22.70
C LEU A 274 -2.59 -23.54 23.62
N TYR A 275 -2.84 -23.83 24.90
CA TYR A 275 -1.80 -24.13 25.87
C TYR A 275 -1.05 -25.43 25.55
N GLU A 276 -1.73 -26.47 25.04
CA GLU A 276 -1.09 -27.71 24.59
C GLU A 276 -0.11 -27.44 23.44
N ILE A 277 -0.51 -26.64 22.44
CA ILE A 277 0.35 -26.26 21.30
C ILE A 277 1.57 -25.47 21.78
N ILE A 278 1.37 -24.46 22.63
CA ILE A 278 2.48 -23.65 23.18
C ILE A 278 3.43 -24.49 24.02
N THR A 279 2.88 -25.40 24.82
CA THR A 279 3.67 -26.32 25.65
C THR A 279 4.52 -27.25 24.78
N TYR A 280 3.96 -27.75 23.67
CA TYR A 280 4.73 -28.51 22.69
C TYR A 280 5.90 -27.68 22.13
N PHE A 281 5.67 -26.44 21.69
CA PHE A 281 6.74 -25.59 21.18
C PHE A 281 7.84 -25.36 22.22
N LYS A 282 7.48 -25.10 23.48
CA LYS A 282 8.44 -24.91 24.58
C LYS A 282 9.25 -26.18 24.85
N ASN A 283 8.59 -27.35 24.89
CA ASN A 283 9.25 -28.63 25.17
C ASN A 283 10.16 -29.09 24.02
N ALA A 284 9.81 -28.76 22.78
CA ALA A 284 10.61 -29.03 21.59
C ALA A 284 11.70 -27.97 21.35
N GLU A 285 11.84 -26.99 22.25
CA GLU A 285 12.79 -25.86 22.15
C GLU A 285 12.63 -25.05 20.85
N ILE A 286 11.42 -24.99 20.31
CA ILE A 286 11.09 -24.28 19.07
C ILE A 286 11.00 -22.78 19.34
N GLN A 287 11.71 -21.99 18.55
CA GLN A 287 11.66 -20.53 18.61
C GLN A 287 10.47 -19.99 17.82
N VAL A 288 9.36 -19.68 18.49
CA VAL A 288 8.18 -19.08 17.83
C VAL A 288 8.28 -17.56 17.89
N ALA A 289 8.28 -16.90 16.72
CA ALA A 289 8.24 -15.44 16.61
C ALA A 289 6.82 -14.90 16.75
N SER A 290 5.87 -15.55 16.07
CA SER A 290 4.44 -15.23 16.14
C SER A 290 3.60 -16.51 16.19
N PHE A 291 2.59 -16.50 17.05
CA PHE A 291 1.53 -17.50 17.12
C PHE A 291 0.19 -16.77 17.13
N ASP A 292 -0.53 -16.90 16.03
CA ASP A 292 -1.78 -16.20 15.76
C ASP A 292 -2.88 -17.24 15.52
N VAL A 293 -3.99 -17.12 16.25
CA VAL A 293 -5.17 -17.98 16.04
C VAL A 293 -6.40 -17.11 15.91
N LYS A 294 -7.17 -17.33 14.84
CA LYS A 294 -8.40 -16.60 14.54
C LYS A 294 -9.56 -17.58 14.39
N TYR A 295 -10.62 -17.30 15.13
CA TYR A 295 -11.82 -18.11 15.20
C TYR A 295 -12.90 -17.52 14.31
N TYR A 296 -13.52 -18.37 13.49
CA TYR A 296 -14.65 -18.03 12.64
C TYR A 296 -15.87 -18.82 13.05
N ASP A 297 -17.02 -18.17 12.99
CA ASP A 297 -18.34 -18.77 13.24
C ASP A 297 -18.60 -19.94 12.27
N GLU A 298 -19.10 -21.05 12.79
CA GLU A 298 -19.37 -22.28 12.03
C GLU A 298 -20.44 -22.07 10.93
N THR A 299 -21.33 -21.09 11.09
CA THR A 299 -22.33 -20.74 10.07
C THR A 299 -21.71 -20.30 8.75
N LEU A 300 -20.45 -19.82 8.76
CA LEU A 300 -19.70 -19.52 7.55
C LEU A 300 -19.47 -20.80 6.72
N LEU A 301 -19.06 -21.88 7.39
CA LEU A 301 -18.85 -23.18 6.77
C LEU A 301 -20.17 -23.75 6.23
N GLU A 302 -21.27 -23.61 6.97
CA GLU A 302 -22.61 -24.03 6.52
C GLU A 302 -23.08 -23.27 5.27
N LYS A 303 -22.78 -21.96 5.20
CA LYS A 303 -23.27 -21.07 4.14
C LYS A 303 -22.48 -21.20 2.84
N GLU A 304 -21.16 -21.26 2.94
CA GLU A 304 -20.28 -21.18 1.76
C GLU A 304 -19.64 -22.53 1.39
N GLY A 305 -19.62 -23.50 2.31
CA GLY A 305 -19.02 -24.83 2.13
C GLY A 305 -17.53 -24.89 2.48
N SER A 306 -16.95 -26.09 2.43
CA SER A 306 -15.56 -26.38 2.83
C SER A 306 -14.49 -25.83 1.90
N ASP A 307 -14.84 -25.51 0.65
CA ASP A 307 -13.88 -25.17 -0.41
C ASP A 307 -13.61 -23.65 -0.50
N ILE A 308 -13.96 -22.88 0.55
CA ILE A 308 -13.71 -21.44 0.57
C ILE A 308 -12.25 -21.12 0.88
N GLU A 309 -11.70 -20.13 0.18
CA GLU A 309 -10.38 -19.59 0.49
C GLU A 309 -10.48 -18.48 1.57
N PRO A 310 -9.57 -18.46 2.56
CA PRO A 310 -9.48 -17.37 3.53
C PRO A 310 -9.34 -16.01 2.85
N GLY A 311 -10.05 -15.00 3.37
CA GLY A 311 -9.94 -13.66 2.84
C GLY A 311 -10.76 -12.62 3.58
N TYR A 312 -10.44 -11.34 3.33
CA TYR A 312 -11.03 -10.20 4.03
C TYR A 312 -12.56 -10.12 3.93
N LYS A 313 -13.16 -10.70 2.89
CA LYS A 313 -14.62 -10.76 2.71
C LYS A 313 -15.35 -11.48 3.85
N TYR A 314 -14.66 -12.31 4.62
CA TYR A 314 -15.24 -13.12 5.68
C TYR A 314 -14.89 -12.59 7.09
N ASN A 315 -14.31 -11.41 7.20
CA ASN A 315 -13.98 -10.81 8.49
C ASN A 315 -15.21 -10.60 9.40
N GLU A 316 -16.41 -10.47 8.84
CA GLU A 316 -17.65 -10.35 9.61
C GLU A 316 -18.01 -11.62 10.40
N TYR A 317 -17.45 -12.78 10.03
CA TYR A 317 -17.64 -14.06 10.74
C TYR A 317 -16.54 -14.32 11.77
N ALA A 318 -15.53 -13.45 11.85
CA ALA A 318 -14.45 -13.62 12.82
C ALA A 318 -14.94 -13.22 14.21
N THR A 319 -14.91 -14.15 15.16
CA THR A 319 -15.48 -13.92 16.51
C THR A 319 -14.39 -13.60 17.52
N HIS A 320 -13.27 -14.31 17.46
CA HIS A 320 -12.18 -14.20 18.42
C HIS A 320 -10.82 -14.29 17.75
N PHE A 321 -9.83 -13.72 18.43
CA PHE A 321 -8.46 -13.69 17.96
C PHE A 321 -7.48 -13.67 19.12
N ILE A 322 -6.38 -14.41 18.98
CA ILE A 322 -5.22 -14.34 19.87
C ILE A 322 -3.96 -14.12 19.03
N SER A 323 -3.10 -13.22 19.50
CA SER A 323 -1.80 -12.92 18.88
C SER A 323 -0.70 -12.84 19.92
N LEU A 324 0.19 -13.82 19.87
CA LEU A 324 1.31 -13.96 20.77
C LEU A 324 2.61 -13.79 20.01
N ASN A 325 3.41 -12.80 20.40
CA ASN A 325 4.79 -12.70 19.97
C ASN A 325 5.70 -13.58 20.84
N LYS A 326 6.96 -13.73 20.42
CA LYS A 326 7.99 -14.48 21.14
C LYS A 326 8.02 -14.25 22.66
N ASP A 327 7.99 -12.98 23.09
CA ASP A 327 8.11 -12.65 24.51
C ASP A 327 6.88 -13.11 25.32
N LYS A 328 5.68 -12.93 24.76
CA LYS A 328 4.43 -13.41 25.36
C LYS A 328 4.41 -14.94 25.44
N ILE A 329 4.78 -15.64 24.37
CA ILE A 329 4.83 -17.11 24.34
C ILE A 329 5.73 -17.65 25.46
N ASN A 330 6.87 -17.02 25.69
CA ASN A 330 7.80 -17.41 26.77
C ASN A 330 7.24 -17.15 28.17
N GLN A 331 6.29 -16.22 28.32
CA GLN A 331 5.65 -15.88 29.59
C GLN A 331 4.45 -16.79 29.92
N ILE A 332 3.87 -17.47 28.94
CA ILE A 332 2.77 -18.43 29.15
C ILE A 332 3.29 -19.64 29.93
N ASN A 333 2.84 -19.82 31.17
CA ASN A 333 3.15 -20.96 32.02
C ASN A 333 1.91 -21.73 32.46
N SER A 334 0.72 -21.17 32.25
CA SER A 334 -0.58 -21.77 32.53
C SER A 334 -1.64 -21.30 31.54
N ILE A 335 -2.77 -21.99 31.50
CA ILE A 335 -3.97 -21.62 30.71
C ILE A 335 -4.42 -20.19 31.02
N LYS A 336 -4.35 -19.79 32.30
CA LYS A 336 -4.77 -18.46 32.76
C LYS A 336 -3.97 -17.34 32.11
N ASP A 337 -2.70 -17.57 31.78
CA ASP A 337 -1.86 -16.54 31.14
C ASP A 337 -2.34 -16.21 29.71
N LEU A 338 -3.13 -17.10 29.09
CA LEU A 338 -3.70 -16.89 27.75
C LEU A 338 -4.98 -16.05 27.78
N GLU A 339 -5.72 -16.05 28.89
CA GLU A 339 -6.99 -15.30 29.02
C GLU A 339 -6.80 -13.81 28.71
N GLU A 340 -5.69 -13.22 29.17
CA GLU A 340 -5.37 -11.79 29.00
C GLU A 340 -5.00 -11.41 27.55
N HIS A 341 -4.88 -12.40 26.66
CA HIS A 341 -4.48 -12.20 25.28
C HIS A 341 -5.58 -12.52 24.27
N MET A 342 -6.71 -13.07 24.74
CA MET A 342 -7.87 -13.32 23.89
C MET A 342 -8.64 -12.04 23.62
N ILE A 343 -8.95 -11.79 22.35
CA ILE A 343 -9.66 -10.60 21.88
C ILE A 343 -10.97 -11.06 21.22
N THR A 344 -12.09 -10.56 21.73
CA THR A 344 -13.38 -10.66 21.05
C THR A 344 -13.48 -9.59 19.97
N LEU A 345 -13.94 -9.98 18.79
CA LEU A 345 -14.19 -9.12 17.65
C LEU A 345 -15.70 -8.83 17.57
N GLU A 346 -16.08 -7.56 17.44
CA GLU A 346 -17.47 -7.09 17.33
C GLU A 346 -17.93 -6.89 15.89
#